data_AF-A0A7C9CNC2-F1
#
_entry.id   AF-A0A7C9CNC2-F1
#
_cell.length_a   1.000
_cell.length_b   1.000
_cell.length_c   1.000
_cell.angle_alpha   90.00
_cell.angle_beta   90.00
_cell.angle_gamma   90.00
#
_symmetry.space_group_name_H-M   'P 1'
#
loop_
_entity.id
_entity.type
_entity.pdbx_description
1 polymer ?
#
loop_
_entity_poly.entity_id
_entity_poly.type
_entity_poly.pdbx_seq_one_letter_code
_entity_poly.pdbx_strand_id
1 'polypeptide(L)'
;LNLSRNRFSELPKSVKGLVHLQSLDLQECYWLKQLPGEIFELSNLLSLDLTEGGSLENFPGEISNLINLRHIRLYGCQGLRQMPIGLRNLTNLQILDYFIAEQSSPGDVGNELAELNTLNNLEGELEIILGGRQCDSQAANLQMKEKLMALNLNFSALEKNHKEVLEGLKPPVNLGWLG
;
A
#
# COMPACT_ATOMS: atom_id res chain seq x y z
N LEU A 1 -14.69 -3.88 -12.74
CA LEU A 1 -15.04 -2.56 -13.31
C LEU A 1 -13.74 -1.93 -13.78
N ASN A 2 -13.60 -1.73 -15.08
CA ASN A 2 -12.43 -1.08 -15.67
C ASN A 2 -12.74 0.39 -15.92
N LEU A 3 -12.00 1.25 -15.25
CA LEU A 3 -12.02 2.70 -15.36
C LEU A 3 -10.61 3.24 -15.68
N SER A 4 -9.70 2.39 -16.15
CA SER A 4 -8.35 2.78 -16.53
C SER A 4 -8.34 3.92 -17.56
N ARG A 5 -7.27 4.72 -17.55
CA ARG A 5 -7.00 5.82 -18.51
C ARG A 5 -8.08 6.89 -18.57
N ASN A 6 -8.80 7.10 -17.48
CA ASN A 6 -9.81 8.15 -17.39
C ASN A 6 -9.23 9.46 -16.82
N ARG A 7 -9.99 10.54 -16.98
CA ARG A 7 -9.59 11.91 -16.59
C ARG A 7 -10.45 12.50 -15.48
N PHE A 8 -11.16 11.67 -14.73
CA PHE A 8 -11.90 12.15 -13.56
C PHE A 8 -10.92 12.45 -12.41
N SER A 9 -11.29 13.41 -11.57
CA SER A 9 -10.53 13.75 -10.37
C SER A 9 -10.95 12.96 -9.13
N GLU A 10 -12.15 12.37 -9.17
CA GLU A 10 -12.73 11.58 -8.09
C GLU A 10 -13.73 10.55 -8.63
N LEU A 11 -13.96 9.49 -7.86
CA LEU A 11 -15.08 8.56 -8.10
C LEU A 11 -16.31 9.02 -7.31
N PRO A 12 -17.53 8.80 -7.84
CA PRO A 12 -18.74 9.17 -7.13
C PRO A 12 -18.98 8.25 -5.91
N LYS A 13 -19.59 8.81 -4.86
CA LYS A 13 -20.01 8.06 -3.67
C LYS A 13 -20.96 6.89 -3.96
N SER A 14 -21.63 6.89 -5.12
CA SER A 14 -22.47 5.78 -5.58
C SER A 14 -21.68 4.49 -5.83
N VAL A 15 -20.34 4.52 -5.80
CA VAL A 15 -19.49 3.32 -5.92
C VAL A 15 -19.86 2.24 -4.89
N LYS A 16 -20.31 2.60 -3.68
CA LYS A 16 -20.78 1.62 -2.67
C LYS A 16 -21.94 0.73 -3.14
N GLY A 17 -22.71 1.20 -4.13
CA GLY A 17 -23.80 0.42 -4.74
C GLY A 17 -23.30 -0.79 -5.54
N LEU A 18 -22.02 -0.84 -5.87
CA LEU A 18 -21.39 -1.95 -6.58
C LEU A 18 -21.04 -3.10 -5.63
N VAL A 19 -21.99 -3.55 -4.82
CA VAL A 19 -21.80 -4.50 -3.71
C VAL A 19 -21.21 -5.86 -4.14
N HIS A 20 -21.31 -6.22 -5.41
CA HIS A 20 -20.74 -7.46 -5.98
C HIS A 20 -19.41 -7.23 -6.70
N LEU A 21 -18.84 -6.02 -6.66
CA LEU A 21 -17.62 -5.70 -7.37
C LEU A 21 -16.44 -6.46 -6.77
N GLN A 22 -15.77 -7.26 -7.61
CA GLN A 22 -14.59 -8.02 -7.23
C GLN A 22 -13.27 -7.39 -7.70
N SER A 23 -13.31 -6.56 -8.73
CA SER A 23 -12.11 -5.92 -9.26
C SER A 23 -12.44 -4.50 -9.70
N LEU A 24 -11.60 -3.56 -9.27
CA LEU A 24 -11.65 -2.16 -9.67
C LEU A 24 -10.28 -1.79 -10.26
N ASP A 25 -10.28 -1.48 -11.54
CA ASP A 25 -9.09 -1.08 -12.30
C ASP A 25 -9.17 0.43 -12.58
N LEU A 26 -8.22 1.17 -12.03
CA LEU A 26 -8.03 2.61 -12.12
C LEU A 26 -6.64 2.95 -12.67
N GLN A 27 -5.99 2.02 -13.39
CA GLN A 27 -4.66 2.23 -13.95
C GLN A 27 -4.61 3.49 -14.82
N GLU A 28 -3.49 4.22 -14.78
CA GLU A 28 -3.24 5.42 -15.58
C GLU A 28 -4.32 6.53 -15.41
N CYS A 29 -5.04 6.56 -14.27
CA CYS A 29 -5.93 7.66 -13.91
C CYS A 29 -5.13 8.85 -13.34
N TYR A 30 -4.31 9.49 -14.19
CA TYR A 30 -3.36 10.52 -13.76
C TYR A 30 -3.96 11.75 -13.04
N TRP A 31 -5.27 12.00 -13.21
CA TRP A 31 -5.97 13.13 -12.58
C TRP A 31 -6.71 12.77 -11.29
N LEU A 32 -6.81 11.48 -10.95
CA LEU A 32 -7.50 11.02 -9.76
C LEU A 32 -6.74 11.47 -8.51
N LYS A 33 -7.36 12.34 -7.71
CA LYS A 33 -6.72 12.93 -6.52
C LYS A 33 -7.07 12.19 -5.24
N GLN A 34 -8.29 11.64 -5.20
CA GLN A 34 -8.85 11.01 -4.02
C GLN A 34 -9.82 9.89 -4.40
N LEU A 35 -9.86 8.85 -3.58
CA LEU A 35 -10.93 7.85 -3.62
C LEU A 35 -12.02 8.27 -2.62
N PRO A 36 -13.31 8.06 -2.93
CA PRO A 36 -14.37 8.21 -1.93
C PRO A 36 -14.19 7.14 -0.84
N GLY A 37 -14.47 7.49 0.42
CA GLY A 37 -14.39 6.54 1.55
C GLY A 37 -15.28 5.31 1.35
N GLU A 38 -16.37 5.49 0.62
CA GLU A 38 -17.30 4.45 0.18
C GLU A 38 -16.63 3.28 -0.58
N ILE A 39 -15.42 3.46 -1.13
CA ILE A 39 -14.68 2.37 -1.78
C ILE A 39 -14.31 1.26 -0.79
N PHE A 40 -14.11 1.60 0.49
CA PHE A 40 -13.79 0.64 1.56
C PHE A 40 -15.02 -0.09 2.10
N GLU A 41 -16.23 0.24 1.63
CA GLU A 41 -17.45 -0.52 1.91
C GLU A 41 -17.62 -1.75 0.98
N LEU A 42 -16.78 -1.87 -0.06
CA LEU A 42 -16.84 -2.93 -1.06
C LEU A 42 -16.21 -4.24 -0.55
N SER A 43 -16.84 -4.88 0.43
CA SER A 43 -16.30 -6.08 1.10
C SER A 43 -16.01 -7.27 0.18
N ASN A 44 -16.60 -7.32 -1.02
CA ASN A 44 -16.34 -8.35 -2.04
C ASN A 44 -15.14 -8.03 -2.97
N LEU A 45 -14.50 -6.87 -2.81
CA LEU A 45 -13.39 -6.47 -3.65
C LEU A 45 -12.17 -7.38 -3.40
N LEU A 46 -11.66 -7.97 -4.47
CA LEU A 46 -10.48 -8.84 -4.49
C LEU A 46 -9.25 -8.11 -5.04
N SER A 47 -9.45 -7.14 -5.94
CA SER A 47 -8.37 -6.42 -6.60
C SER A 47 -8.69 -4.93 -6.72
N LEU A 48 -7.77 -4.09 -6.27
CA LEU A 48 -7.74 -2.65 -6.51
C LEU A 48 -6.43 -2.31 -7.23
N ASP A 49 -6.54 -1.76 -8.42
CA ASP A 49 -5.38 -1.41 -9.24
C ASP A 49 -5.35 0.09 -9.51
N LEU A 50 -4.33 0.76 -8.99
CA LEU A 50 -4.12 2.21 -9.07
C LEU A 50 -2.78 2.53 -9.76
N THR A 51 -2.15 1.55 -10.42
CA THR A 51 -0.85 1.72 -11.06
C THR A 51 -0.82 2.95 -11.97
N GLU A 52 0.26 3.73 -11.88
CA GLU A 52 0.42 5.00 -12.59
C GLU A 52 -0.64 6.07 -12.21
N GLY A 53 -1.23 5.99 -11.02
CA GLY A 53 -2.17 6.96 -10.44
C GLY A 53 -1.47 8.20 -9.88
N GLY A 54 -0.75 8.94 -10.72
CA GLY A 54 0.25 9.93 -10.28
C GLY A 54 -0.24 11.09 -9.40
N SER A 55 -1.54 11.41 -9.38
CA SER A 55 -2.10 12.49 -8.55
C SER A 55 -2.78 12.03 -7.25
N LEU A 56 -2.86 10.72 -6.98
CA LEU A 56 -3.50 10.22 -5.77
C LEU A 56 -2.64 10.58 -4.56
N GLU A 57 -3.15 11.42 -3.66
CA GLU A 57 -2.35 11.88 -2.51
C GLU A 57 -2.51 10.99 -1.28
N ASN A 58 -3.74 10.57 -0.97
CA ASN A 58 -4.06 9.83 0.25
C ASN A 58 -5.21 8.84 0.02
N PHE A 59 -5.27 7.82 0.87
CA PHE A 59 -6.45 6.98 1.00
C PHE A 59 -7.50 7.59 1.94
N PRO A 60 -8.80 7.31 1.75
CA PRO A 60 -9.88 8.01 2.44
C PRO A 60 -10.19 7.53 3.87
N GLY A 61 -9.37 6.66 4.47
CA GLY A 61 -9.58 6.18 5.84
C GLY A 61 -9.08 4.76 6.10
N GLU A 62 -9.84 4.01 6.90
CA GLU A 62 -9.51 2.64 7.28
C GLU A 62 -9.92 1.63 6.22
N ILE A 63 -8.96 0.83 5.74
CA ILE A 63 -9.19 -0.18 4.69
C ILE A 63 -9.69 -1.52 5.25
N SER A 64 -9.74 -1.68 6.58
CA SER A 64 -10.01 -2.93 7.32
C SER A 64 -11.25 -3.73 6.87
N ASN A 65 -12.23 -3.08 6.25
CA ASN A 65 -13.45 -3.73 5.76
C ASN A 65 -13.26 -4.55 4.47
N LEU A 66 -12.16 -4.34 3.73
CA LEU A 66 -11.85 -5.06 2.49
C LEU A 66 -11.23 -6.44 2.78
N ILE A 67 -11.83 -7.24 3.65
CA ILE A 67 -11.28 -8.51 4.17
C ILE A 67 -10.98 -9.56 3.10
N ASN A 68 -11.60 -9.47 1.92
CA ASN A 68 -11.39 -10.38 0.79
C ASN A 68 -10.32 -9.89 -0.19
N LEU A 69 -9.75 -8.70 0.02
CA LEU A 69 -8.80 -8.09 -0.89
C LEU A 69 -7.53 -8.92 -0.96
N ARG A 70 -7.08 -9.18 -2.18
CA ARG A 70 -5.88 -9.97 -2.49
C ARG A 70 -4.82 -9.14 -3.17
N HIS A 71 -5.21 -8.18 -4.01
CA HIS A 71 -4.27 -7.36 -4.75
C HIS A 71 -4.55 -5.88 -4.54
N ILE A 72 -3.53 -5.15 -4.10
CA ILE A 72 -3.42 -3.70 -4.18
C ILE A 72 -2.21 -3.41 -5.06
N ARG A 73 -2.41 -2.68 -6.16
CA ARG A 73 -1.32 -2.18 -6.99
C ARG A 73 -1.26 -0.66 -6.97
N LEU A 74 -0.08 -0.14 -6.69
CA LEU A 74 0.24 1.26 -6.41
C LEU A 74 1.56 1.69 -7.06
N TYR A 75 2.21 0.80 -7.83
CA TYR A 75 3.39 1.17 -8.60
C TYR A 75 3.15 2.46 -9.41
N GLY A 76 4.08 3.42 -9.35
CA GLY A 76 3.96 4.69 -10.06
C GLY A 76 3.00 5.72 -9.42
N CYS A 77 2.43 5.46 -8.24
CA CYS A 77 1.67 6.45 -7.46
C CYS A 77 2.57 7.47 -6.76
N GLN A 78 3.29 8.28 -7.55
CA GLN A 78 4.29 9.24 -7.03
C GLN A 78 3.72 10.37 -6.15
N GLY A 79 2.42 10.67 -6.30
CA GLY A 79 1.72 11.67 -5.49
C GLY A 79 1.34 11.17 -4.09
N LEU A 80 1.38 9.85 -3.85
CA LEU A 80 0.91 9.24 -2.62
C LEU A 80 1.82 9.64 -1.46
N ARG A 81 1.23 10.07 -0.35
CA ARG A 81 1.94 10.49 0.86
C ARG A 81 1.55 9.68 2.08
N GLN A 82 0.34 9.10 2.08
CA GLN A 82 -0.18 8.36 3.20
C GLN A 82 -0.83 7.04 2.77
N MET A 83 -0.40 5.95 3.40
CA MET A 83 -1.03 4.64 3.32
C MET A 83 -2.32 4.60 4.16
N PRO A 84 -3.32 3.74 3.82
CA PRO A 84 -4.51 3.61 4.63
C PRO A 84 -4.22 2.92 5.96
N ILE A 85 -5.01 3.25 6.97
CA ILE A 85 -4.96 2.60 8.29
C ILE A 85 -5.63 1.23 8.21
N GLY A 86 -5.07 0.24 8.92
CA GLY A 86 -5.67 -1.10 9.03
C GLY A 86 -5.35 -2.04 7.86
N LEU A 87 -4.31 -1.74 7.08
CA LEU A 87 -3.74 -2.69 6.11
C LEU A 87 -3.39 -4.02 6.79
N ARG A 88 -2.89 -4.01 8.03
CA ARG A 88 -2.60 -5.24 8.80
C ARG A 88 -3.82 -6.14 9.04
N ASN A 89 -5.05 -5.66 8.79
CA ASN A 89 -6.24 -6.49 8.90
C ASN A 89 -6.52 -7.30 7.62
N LEU A 90 -5.86 -6.98 6.51
CA LEU A 90 -6.04 -7.62 5.20
C LEU A 90 -5.18 -8.88 5.07
N THR A 91 -5.39 -9.87 5.94
CA THR A 91 -4.53 -11.08 6.01
C THR A 91 -4.59 -11.99 4.76
N ASN A 92 -5.58 -11.77 3.89
CA ASN A 92 -5.69 -12.41 2.57
C ASN A 92 -4.90 -11.68 1.47
N LEU A 93 -4.27 -10.54 1.77
CA LEU A 93 -3.52 -9.75 0.80
C LEU A 93 -2.28 -10.54 0.34
N GLN A 94 -2.16 -10.65 -0.98
CA GLN A 94 -1.12 -11.38 -1.70
C GLN A 94 -0.19 -10.42 -2.44
N ILE A 95 -0.74 -9.37 -3.04
CA ILE A 95 0.07 -8.38 -3.76
C ILE A 95 -0.14 -7.01 -3.12
N LEU A 96 0.98 -6.42 -2.72
CA LEU A 96 1.16 -5.01 -2.38
C LEU A 96 2.52 -4.64 -2.94
N ASP A 97 2.54 -3.92 -4.06
CA ASP A 97 3.76 -3.63 -4.82
C ASP A 97 4.50 -2.36 -4.34
N TYR A 98 3.82 -1.50 -3.58
CA TYR A 98 4.37 -0.23 -3.12
C TYR A 98 3.81 0.16 -1.73
N PHE A 99 4.69 0.56 -0.81
CA PHE A 99 4.35 0.99 0.54
C PHE A 99 5.17 2.21 0.97
N ILE A 100 4.51 3.19 1.59
CA ILE A 100 5.17 4.38 2.14
C ILE A 100 5.30 4.22 3.65
N ALA A 101 6.55 4.14 4.11
CA ALA A 101 6.97 4.22 5.49
C ALA A 101 7.71 5.55 5.73
N GLU A 102 7.04 6.68 5.48
CA GLU A 102 7.60 8.01 5.70
C GLU A 102 6.67 8.83 6.60
N GLN A 103 7.10 9.10 7.85
CA GLN A 103 6.34 9.95 8.77
C GLN A 103 6.73 11.40 8.55
N SER A 104 5.91 12.13 7.80
CA SER A 104 6.05 13.57 7.59
C SER A 104 5.42 14.38 8.73
N SER A 105 4.44 13.80 9.42
CA SER A 105 3.74 14.40 10.55
C SER A 105 3.42 13.37 11.66
N PRO A 106 3.20 13.81 12.92
CA PRO A 106 2.80 12.92 14.03
C PRO A 106 1.46 12.20 13.83
N GLY A 107 0.69 12.53 12.78
CA GLY A 107 -0.62 11.94 12.46
C GLY A 107 -0.58 10.88 11.37
N ASP A 108 0.59 10.58 10.78
CA ASP A 108 0.73 9.68 9.63
C ASP A 108 0.75 8.20 10.06
N VAL A 109 -0.19 7.79 10.90
CA VAL A 109 -0.23 6.44 11.52
C VAL A 109 -0.34 5.30 10.49
N GLY A 110 -0.94 5.56 9.32
CA GLY A 110 -1.00 4.59 8.22
C GLY A 110 0.38 4.27 7.61
N ASN A 111 1.37 5.15 7.77
CA ASN A 111 2.73 4.95 7.27
C ASN A 111 3.61 4.17 8.26
N GLU A 112 3.06 3.71 9.39
CA GLU A 112 3.80 2.87 10.31
C GLU A 112 4.06 1.50 9.69
N LEU A 113 5.31 1.03 9.79
CA LEU A 113 5.69 -0.31 9.33
C LEU A 113 4.86 -1.43 9.99
N ALA A 114 4.26 -1.17 11.16
CA ALA A 114 3.32 -2.08 11.81
C ALA A 114 2.09 -2.45 10.95
N GLU A 115 1.74 -1.64 9.94
CA GLU A 115 0.69 -1.94 8.99
C GLU A 115 1.03 -3.14 8.07
N LEU A 116 2.30 -3.51 7.95
CA LEU A 116 2.74 -4.71 7.21
C LEU A 116 2.80 -5.98 8.07
N ASN A 117 2.65 -5.87 9.39
CA ASN A 117 3.09 -6.89 10.35
C ASN A 117 2.53 -8.30 10.11
N THR A 118 1.24 -8.39 9.80
CA THR A 118 0.46 -9.64 9.68
C THR A 118 0.31 -10.11 8.23
N LEU A 119 0.81 -9.34 7.26
CA LEU A 119 0.67 -9.57 5.82
C LEU A 119 1.65 -10.63 5.33
N ASN A 120 1.59 -11.82 5.91
CA ASN A 120 2.53 -12.92 5.66
C ASN A 120 2.28 -13.62 4.31
N ASN A 121 1.15 -13.35 3.66
CA ASN A 121 0.81 -13.87 2.35
C ASN A 121 1.36 -13.05 1.19
N LEU A 122 2.04 -11.93 1.46
CA LEU A 122 2.62 -11.09 0.42
C LEU A 122 3.63 -11.87 -0.42
N GLU A 123 3.45 -11.80 -1.73
CA GLU A 123 4.24 -12.47 -2.75
C GLU A 123 4.66 -11.49 -3.85
N GLY A 124 5.61 -11.91 -4.68
CA GLY A 124 6.13 -11.08 -5.76
C GLY A 124 7.07 -9.99 -5.27
N GLU A 125 6.86 -8.76 -5.73
CA GLU A 125 7.76 -7.63 -5.48
C GLU A 125 7.09 -6.61 -4.56
N LEU A 126 7.85 -6.07 -3.62
CA LEU A 126 7.41 -4.98 -2.74
C LEU A 126 8.47 -3.88 -2.75
N GLU A 127 8.07 -2.66 -3.09
CA GLU A 127 8.87 -1.46 -2.86
C GLU A 127 8.43 -0.75 -1.57
N ILE A 128 9.39 -0.40 -0.72
CA ILE A 128 9.15 0.35 0.51
C ILE A 128 9.93 1.67 0.44
N ILE A 129 9.20 2.77 0.50
CA ILE A 129 9.79 4.10 0.69
C ILE A 129 9.98 4.34 2.18
N LEU A 130 11.22 4.45 2.63
CA LEU A 130 11.60 4.66 4.03
C LEU A 130 11.99 6.12 4.23
N GLY A 131 11.36 6.80 5.18
CA GLY A 131 11.66 8.20 5.49
C GLY A 131 11.25 8.60 6.90
N GLY A 132 11.73 9.76 7.34
CA GLY A 132 11.36 10.33 8.64
C GLY A 132 12.03 9.61 9.82
N ARG A 133 11.34 9.52 10.97
CA ARG A 133 11.86 8.86 12.17
C ARG A 133 11.29 7.45 12.27
N GLN A 134 12.04 6.46 11.78
CA GLN A 134 11.65 5.06 11.93
C GLN A 134 11.99 4.56 13.35
N CYS A 135 10.98 4.46 14.20
CA CYS A 135 11.16 4.06 15.61
C CYS A 135 11.16 2.54 15.83
N ASP A 136 10.56 1.76 14.93
CA ASP A 136 10.49 0.29 15.05
C ASP A 136 10.41 -0.38 13.67
N SER A 137 11.56 -0.54 13.01
CA SER A 137 11.61 -1.21 11.71
C SER A 137 11.28 -2.70 11.79
N GLN A 138 11.37 -3.34 12.96
CA GLN A 138 10.99 -4.74 13.16
C GLN A 138 9.47 -4.95 13.08
N ALA A 139 8.68 -3.89 13.29
CA ALA A 139 7.22 -3.95 13.21
C ALA A 139 6.71 -4.40 11.82
N ALA A 140 7.50 -4.19 10.76
CA ALA A 140 7.19 -4.67 9.40
C ALA A 140 7.11 -6.19 9.30
N ASN A 141 7.82 -6.91 10.18
CA ASN A 141 7.88 -8.36 10.20
C ASN A 141 8.18 -8.97 8.81
N LEU A 142 9.17 -8.42 8.10
CA LEU A 142 9.44 -8.83 6.72
C LEU A 142 9.92 -10.28 6.63
N GLN A 143 10.67 -10.77 7.62
CA GLN A 143 11.14 -12.17 7.69
C GLN A 143 10.04 -13.23 7.52
N MET A 144 8.78 -12.91 7.87
CA MET A 144 7.64 -13.83 7.77
C MET A 144 6.97 -13.83 6.38
N LYS A 145 7.40 -12.94 5.48
CA LYS A 145 6.84 -12.80 4.12
C LYS A 145 7.59 -13.71 3.15
N GLU A 146 7.55 -15.02 3.43
CA GLU A 146 8.32 -16.07 2.75
C GLU A 146 7.98 -16.25 1.27
N LYS A 147 6.94 -15.58 0.75
CA LYS A 147 6.56 -15.62 -0.67
C LYS A 147 7.05 -14.41 -1.45
N LEU A 148 7.61 -13.39 -0.79
CA LEU A 148 8.24 -12.27 -1.48
C LEU A 148 9.45 -12.76 -2.27
N MET A 149 9.53 -12.32 -3.51
CA MET A 149 10.61 -12.64 -4.45
C MET A 149 11.60 -11.47 -4.56
N ALA A 150 11.13 -10.24 -4.44
CA ALA A 150 11.95 -9.04 -4.52
C ALA A 150 11.52 -8.00 -3.46
N LEU A 151 12.49 -7.33 -2.86
CA LEU A 151 12.27 -6.20 -1.96
C LEU A 151 13.14 -5.02 -2.40
N ASN A 152 12.52 -3.89 -2.70
CA ASN A 152 13.21 -2.65 -3.03
C ASN A 152 13.07 -1.67 -1.86
N LEU A 153 14.20 -1.20 -1.30
CA LEU A 153 14.19 -0.25 -0.20
C LEU A 153 14.70 1.12 -0.67
N ASN A 154 13.80 2.08 -0.76
CA ASN A 154 14.13 3.43 -1.22
C ASN A 154 14.14 4.39 -0.03
N PHE A 155 15.30 5.00 0.26
CA PHE A 155 15.44 5.92 1.37
C PHE A 155 15.19 7.36 0.91
N SER A 156 14.18 7.99 1.50
CA SER A 156 13.91 9.41 1.31
C SER A 156 15.04 10.24 1.91
N ALA A 157 15.23 11.46 1.40
CA ALA A 157 16.26 12.38 1.90
C ALA A 157 16.10 12.76 3.38
N LEU A 158 14.96 12.42 4.01
CA LEU A 158 14.68 12.71 5.41
C LEU A 158 15.22 11.63 6.36
N GLU A 159 15.53 10.43 5.87
CA GLU A 159 16.06 9.36 6.72
C GLU A 159 17.55 9.60 7.03
N LYS A 160 17.90 9.48 8.31
CA LYS A 160 19.28 9.73 8.80
C LYS A 160 19.95 8.47 9.31
N ASN A 161 19.18 7.43 9.63
CA ASN A 161 19.66 6.22 10.30
C ASN A 161 19.47 4.97 9.42
N HIS A 162 19.84 5.03 8.13
CA HIS A 162 19.67 3.92 7.17
C HIS A 162 20.12 2.56 7.73
N LYS A 163 21.28 2.52 8.40
CA LYS A 163 21.85 1.26 8.91
C LYS A 163 20.99 0.58 9.97
N GLU A 164 20.50 1.34 10.96
CA GLU A 164 19.67 0.79 12.04
C GLU A 164 18.32 0.30 11.49
N VAL A 165 17.74 1.08 10.55
CA VAL A 165 16.50 0.70 9.87
C VAL A 165 16.68 -0.61 9.11
N LEU A 166 17.73 -0.72 8.29
CA LEU A 166 18.06 -1.93 7.53
C LEU A 166 18.28 -3.16 8.42
N GLU A 167 19.04 -3.02 9.51
CA GLU A 167 19.30 -4.12 10.45
C GLU A 167 18.01 -4.60 11.14
N GLY A 168 17.07 -3.69 11.43
CA GLY A 168 15.80 -4.04 12.06
C GLY A 168 14.74 -4.59 11.09
N LEU A 169 14.75 -4.21 9.81
CA LEU A 169 13.76 -4.70 8.83
C LEU A 169 13.75 -6.21 8.66
N LYS A 170 14.92 -6.87 8.81
CA LYS A 170 15.10 -8.33 8.73
C LYS A 170 14.35 -8.93 7.52
N PRO A 171 14.82 -8.67 6.28
CA PRO A 171 14.15 -9.14 5.07
C PRO A 171 14.07 -10.68 5.00
N PRO A 172 13.11 -11.25 4.23
CA PRO A 172 13.02 -12.70 4.03
C PRO A 172 14.32 -13.28 3.46
N VAL A 173 14.68 -14.48 3.92
CA VAL A 173 15.89 -15.18 3.47
C VAL A 173 15.79 -15.72 2.03
N ASN A 174 14.57 -15.80 1.48
CA ASN A 174 14.26 -16.39 0.19
C ASN A 174 14.14 -15.36 -0.95
N LEU A 175 14.53 -14.10 -0.72
CA LEU A 175 14.51 -13.06 -1.75
C LEU A 175 15.47 -13.44 -2.90
N GLY A 176 14.94 -13.40 -4.12
CA GLY A 176 15.76 -13.46 -5.34
C GLY A 176 16.50 -12.16 -5.59
N TRP A 177 16.00 -11.04 -5.04
CA TRP A 177 16.63 -9.74 -5.12
C TRP A 177 16.29 -8.85 -3.91
N LEU A 178 17.30 -8.11 -3.46
CA LEU A 178 17.20 -7.05 -2.44
C LEU A 178 17.99 -5.85 -2.97
N GLY A 179 17.29 -4.75 -3.24
CA GLY A 179 17.87 -3.50 -3.72
C GLY A 179 17.75 -2.34 -2.76
#